data_AF-A0A6A4VNT7-F1
#
_entry.id   AF-A0A6A4VNT7-F1
#
_cell.length_a   1.000
_cell.length_b   1.000
_cell.length_c   1.000
_cell.angle_alpha   90.00
_cell.angle_beta   90.00
_cell.angle_gamma   90.00
#
_symmetry.space_group_name_H-M   'P 1'
#
loop_
_entity.id
_entity.type
_entity.pdbx_description
1 polymer ?
#
loop_
_entity_poly.entity_id
_entity_poly.type
_entity_poly.pdbx_seq_one_letter_code
_entity_poly.pdbx_strand_id
1 'polypeptide(L)'
;MNGWFWSFVFHTKDTDSTEKLDYFSAFSMVLFSFYSACIRLLGSQMSLPSIAVSLLCMGFLIYHLSYLSLVKFDYGYNMKANIFVGALNVITWLVWCGLKRRTLPYVWKCALTVTLVSVSILLETADFPPIAWTLDAHALWHLSTSPLPLLWYR
;
A
#
# COMPACT_ATOMS: atom_id res chain seq x y z
N MET A 1 -5.34 -4.67 -8.57
CA MET A 1 -6.47 -5.63 -8.63
C MET A 1 -6.24 -6.84 -7.73
N ASN A 2 -5.02 -7.42 -7.66
CA ASN A 2 -4.77 -8.61 -6.84
C ASN A 2 -5.01 -8.44 -5.33
N GLY A 3 -4.67 -7.30 -4.70
CA GLY A 3 -4.81 -7.14 -3.23
C GLY A 3 -6.23 -7.37 -2.72
N TRP A 4 -7.20 -6.58 -3.20
CA TRP A 4 -8.61 -6.73 -2.79
C TRP A 4 -9.20 -8.11 -3.13
N PHE A 5 -8.80 -8.70 -4.24
CA PHE A 5 -9.24 -10.03 -4.62
C PHE A 5 -8.74 -11.10 -3.64
N TRP A 6 -7.44 -11.12 -3.34
CA TRP A 6 -6.87 -12.11 -2.42
C TRP A 6 -7.31 -11.87 -0.97
N SER A 7 -7.52 -10.62 -0.57
CA SER A 7 -8.13 -10.29 0.72
C SER A 7 -9.53 -10.87 0.86
N PHE A 8 -10.38 -10.70 -0.16
CA PHE A 8 -11.71 -11.31 -0.17
C PHE A 8 -11.67 -12.85 -0.09
N VAL A 9 -10.78 -13.48 -0.87
CA VAL A 9 -10.62 -14.95 -0.87
C VAL A 9 -10.15 -15.45 0.49
N PHE A 10 -9.17 -14.78 1.10
CA PHE A 10 -8.65 -15.10 2.44
C PHE A 10 -9.74 -15.00 3.51
N HIS A 11 -10.48 -13.88 3.56
CA HIS A 11 -11.57 -13.68 4.52
C HIS A 11 -12.79 -14.60 4.29
N THR A 12 -12.94 -15.17 3.09
CA THR A 12 -13.93 -16.21 2.82
C THR A 12 -13.45 -17.57 3.29
N LYS A 13 -12.16 -17.87 3.10
CA LYS A 13 -11.55 -19.14 3.51
C LYS A 13 -10.06 -18.96 3.81
N ASP A 14 -9.76 -19.05 5.09
CA ASP A 14 -8.40 -19.01 5.60
C ASP A 14 -7.68 -20.36 5.33
N THR A 15 -6.55 -20.26 4.63
CA THR A 15 -5.59 -21.33 4.36
C THR A 15 -4.21 -20.69 4.23
N ASP A 16 -3.14 -21.45 4.48
CA ASP A 16 -1.76 -20.97 4.35
C ASP A 16 -1.47 -20.27 3.01
N SER A 17 -2.10 -20.74 1.93
CA SER A 17 -1.93 -20.15 0.60
C SER A 17 -2.71 -18.84 0.44
N THR A 18 -3.95 -18.76 0.94
CA THR A 18 -4.78 -17.56 0.82
C THR A 18 -4.26 -16.44 1.71
N GLU A 19 -3.76 -16.76 2.90
CA GLU A 19 -3.09 -15.80 3.80
C GLU A 19 -1.84 -15.19 3.15
N LYS A 20 -0.95 -16.03 2.60
CA LYS A 20 0.25 -15.57 1.89
C LYS A 20 -0.11 -14.66 0.72
N LEU A 21 -1.10 -15.06 -0.09
CA LEU A 21 -1.48 -14.30 -1.28
C LEU A 21 -2.12 -12.96 -0.93
N ASP A 22 -2.87 -12.88 0.19
CA ASP A 22 -3.37 -11.60 0.69
C ASP A 22 -2.20 -10.67 1.06
N TYR A 23 -1.30 -11.11 1.94
CA TYR A 23 -0.19 -10.27 2.40
C TYR A 23 0.77 -9.87 1.28
N PHE A 24 1.11 -10.80 0.39
CA PHE A 24 1.99 -10.52 -0.75
C PHE A 24 1.35 -9.53 -1.72
N SER A 25 0.03 -9.64 -1.93
CA SER A 25 -0.71 -8.72 -2.78
C SER A 25 -0.86 -7.33 -2.14
N ALA A 26 -1.07 -7.26 -0.82
CA ALA A 26 -1.12 -6.01 -0.07
C ALA A 26 0.24 -5.28 -0.13
N PHE A 27 1.33 -5.97 0.19
CA PHE A 27 2.68 -5.41 0.16
C PHE A 27 3.07 -4.96 -1.26
N SER A 28 2.83 -5.79 -2.28
CA SER A 28 3.14 -5.43 -3.67
C SER A 28 2.37 -4.21 -4.15
N MET A 29 1.12 -4.01 -3.72
CA MET A 29 0.35 -2.80 -4.02
C MET A 29 0.98 -1.54 -3.41
N VAL A 30 1.40 -1.60 -2.13
CA VAL A 30 2.03 -0.47 -1.45
C VAL A 30 3.39 -0.13 -2.09
N LEU A 31 4.22 -1.15 -2.35
CA LEU A 31 5.52 -0.97 -2.99
C LEU A 31 5.39 -0.45 -4.42
N PHE A 32 4.41 -0.93 -5.19
CA PHE A 32 4.17 -0.43 -6.55
C PHE A 32 3.67 1.02 -6.55
N SER A 33 2.86 1.42 -5.56
CA SER A 33 2.47 2.83 -5.38
C SER A 33 3.69 3.71 -5.09
N PHE A 34 4.57 3.27 -4.18
CA PHE A 34 5.81 3.98 -3.86
C PHE A 34 6.71 4.12 -5.09
N TYR A 35 6.94 3.02 -5.80
CA TYR A 35 7.66 2.99 -7.07
C TYR A 35 7.09 4.02 -8.06
N SER A 36 5.77 4.01 -8.26
CA SER A 36 5.09 4.92 -9.17
C SER A 36 5.27 6.40 -8.78
N ALA A 37 5.28 6.71 -7.47
CA ALA A 37 5.53 8.05 -6.97
C ALA A 37 6.97 8.51 -7.25
N CYS A 38 7.95 7.63 -7.03
CA CYS A 38 9.37 7.90 -7.34
C CYS A 38 9.59 8.18 -8.83
N ILE A 39 9.06 7.35 -9.72
CA ILE A 39 9.18 7.55 -11.17
C ILE A 39 8.53 8.88 -11.60
N ARG A 40 7.39 9.23 -11.01
CA ARG A 40 6.72 10.52 -11.25
C ARG A 40 7.52 11.74 -10.78
N LEU A 41 8.27 11.62 -9.68
CA LEU A 41 9.17 12.66 -9.20
C LEU A 41 10.38 12.83 -10.12
N LEU A 42 10.95 11.72 -10.59
CA LEU A 42 12.11 11.73 -11.49
C LEU A 42 11.77 12.25 -12.90
N GLY A 43 10.51 12.12 -13.32
CA GLY A 43 10.00 12.71 -14.56
C GLY A 43 10.47 12.06 -15.86
N SER A 44 11.46 11.17 -15.83
CA SER A 44 11.97 10.42 -16.99
C SER A 44 12.09 8.94 -16.66
N GLN A 45 11.39 8.09 -17.43
CA GLN A 45 11.36 6.64 -17.22
C GLN A 45 12.69 5.95 -17.58
N MET A 46 13.45 6.50 -18.53
CA MET A 46 14.69 5.90 -19.02
C MET A 46 15.96 6.54 -18.43
N SER A 47 15.80 7.37 -17.40
CA SER A 47 16.95 7.93 -16.69
C SER A 47 17.61 6.89 -15.78
N LEU A 48 18.93 6.99 -15.58
CA LEU A 48 19.68 6.11 -14.69
C LEU A 48 19.06 6.01 -13.28
N PRO A 49 18.61 7.11 -12.63
CA PRO A 49 17.91 7.04 -11.35
C PRO A 49 16.61 6.23 -11.39
N SER A 50 15.82 6.35 -12.47
CA SER A 50 14.56 5.60 -12.62
C SER A 50 14.81 4.11 -12.79
N ILE A 51 15.85 3.73 -13.54
CA ILE A 51 16.28 2.33 -13.68
C ILE A 51 16.74 1.80 -12.32
N ALA A 52 17.56 2.56 -11.59
CA ALA A 52 18.03 2.18 -10.26
C ALA A 52 16.87 1.95 -9.29
N VAL A 53 15.91 2.89 -9.21
CA VAL A 53 14.71 2.74 -8.37
C VAL A 53 13.89 1.52 -8.78
N SER A 54 13.74 1.25 -10.08
CA SER A 54 13.03 0.09 -10.59
C SER A 54 13.67 -1.22 -10.13
N LEU A 55 15.00 -1.33 -10.28
CA LEU A 55 15.76 -2.51 -9.86
C LEU A 55 15.73 -2.69 -8.34
N LEU A 56 15.83 -1.61 -7.56
CA LEU A 56 15.76 -1.64 -6.10
C LEU A 56 14.38 -2.12 -5.62
N CYS A 57 13.29 -1.56 -6.16
CA CYS A 57 11.94 -1.98 -5.78
C CYS A 57 11.67 -3.43 -6.19
N MET A 58 12.08 -3.83 -7.40
CA MET A 58 11.92 -5.21 -7.86
C MET A 58 12.73 -6.20 -7.02
N GLY A 59 14.00 -5.88 -6.76
CA GLY A 59 14.88 -6.71 -5.92
C GLY A 59 14.34 -6.84 -4.50
N PHE A 60 13.83 -5.75 -3.92
CA PHE A 60 13.23 -5.78 -2.60
C PHE A 60 11.95 -6.62 -2.56
N LEU A 61 11.09 -6.52 -3.58
CA LEU A 61 9.89 -7.37 -3.69
C LEU A 61 10.27 -8.85 -3.73
N ILE A 62 11.18 -9.23 -4.63
CA ILE A 62 11.62 -10.62 -4.79
C ILE A 62 12.22 -11.15 -3.48
N TYR A 63 13.10 -10.39 -2.85
CA TYR A 63 13.71 -10.76 -1.57
C TYR A 63 12.64 -10.95 -0.48
N HIS A 64 11.76 -9.96 -0.31
CA HIS A 64 10.73 -9.97 0.73
C HIS A 64 9.78 -11.15 0.59
N LEU A 65 9.28 -11.40 -0.62
CA LEU A 65 8.40 -12.53 -0.91
C LEU A 65 9.11 -13.87 -0.75
N SER A 66 10.37 -13.98 -1.20
CA SER A 66 11.16 -15.20 -1.06
C SER A 66 11.42 -15.53 0.41
N TYR A 67 11.75 -14.53 1.23
CA TYR A 67 11.97 -14.68 2.67
C TYR A 67 10.71 -15.21 3.37
N LEU A 68 9.56 -14.55 3.16
CA LEU A 68 8.29 -14.94 3.77
C LEU A 68 7.75 -16.29 3.25
N SER A 69 8.10 -16.68 2.03
CA SER A 69 7.66 -17.93 1.42
C SER A 69 8.52 -19.13 1.82
N LEU A 70 9.85 -18.96 1.84
CA LEU A 70 10.81 -20.07 1.91
C LEU A 70 11.50 -20.21 3.26
N VAL A 71 11.58 -19.13 4.05
CA VAL A 71 12.32 -19.15 5.33
C VAL A 71 11.35 -19.23 6.50
N LYS A 72 10.58 -18.17 6.72
CA LYS A 72 9.61 -18.09 7.81
C LYS A 72 8.54 -17.07 7.45
N PHE A 73 7.29 -17.50 7.47
CA PHE A 73 6.17 -16.58 7.37
C PHE A 73 5.99 -15.87 8.71
N ASP A 74 6.38 -14.60 8.78
CA ASP A 74 6.34 -13.78 9.98
C ASP A 74 5.48 -12.54 9.75
N TYR A 75 4.28 -12.56 10.32
CA TYR A 75 3.30 -11.48 10.20
C TYR A 75 3.85 -10.14 10.73
N GLY A 76 4.54 -10.15 11.87
CA GLY A 76 5.07 -8.94 12.47
C GLY A 76 6.14 -8.28 11.60
N TYR A 77 6.99 -9.09 10.95
CA TYR A 77 7.92 -8.59 9.95
C TYR A 77 7.20 -8.03 8.72
N ASN A 78 6.21 -8.75 8.17
CA ASN A 78 5.41 -8.28 7.03
C ASN A 78 4.76 -6.92 7.33
N MET A 79 4.12 -6.78 8.50
CA MET A 79 3.47 -5.55 8.91
C MET A 79 4.46 -4.38 9.03
N LYS A 80 5.62 -4.59 9.66
CA LYS A 80 6.67 -3.57 9.77
C LYS A 80 7.19 -3.13 8.40
N ALA A 81 7.43 -4.09 7.49
CA ALA A 81 7.88 -3.79 6.13
C ALA A 81 6.82 -2.96 5.38
N ASN A 82 5.55 -3.33 5.49
CA ASN A 82 4.45 -2.64 4.83
C ASN A 82 4.25 -1.21 5.37
N ILE A 83 4.30 -1.02 6.70
CA ILE A 83 4.24 0.31 7.34
C ILE A 83 5.44 1.17 6.90
N PHE A 84 6.64 0.60 6.85
CA PHE A 84 7.84 1.34 6.43
C PHE A 84 7.74 1.84 4.99
N VAL A 85 7.42 0.95 4.04
CA VAL A 85 7.23 1.33 2.64
C VAL A 85 6.03 2.25 2.47
N GLY A 86 4.97 2.04 3.24
CA GLY A 86 3.79 2.90 3.30
C GLY A 86 4.12 4.33 3.72
N ALA A 87 4.97 4.52 4.72
CA ALA A 87 5.43 5.83 5.14
C ALA A 87 6.24 6.54 4.03
N LEU A 88 7.16 5.81 3.38
CA LEU A 88 7.91 6.33 2.23
C LEU A 88 6.97 6.71 1.07
N ASN A 89 5.97 5.86 0.79
CA ASN A 89 4.94 6.12 -0.22
C ASN A 89 4.20 7.44 0.04
N VAL A 90 3.73 7.65 1.26
CA VAL A 90 3.00 8.86 1.66
C VAL A 90 3.87 10.10 1.50
N ILE A 91 5.09 10.08 2.05
CA ILE A 91 6.02 11.21 1.95
C ILE A 91 6.27 11.56 0.47
N THR A 92 6.60 10.56 -0.34
CA THR A 92 6.94 10.74 -1.76
C THR A 92 5.76 11.31 -2.55
N TRP A 93 4.55 10.81 -2.33
CA TRP A 93 3.34 11.33 -2.97
C TRP A 93 3.02 12.76 -2.55
N LEU A 94 3.12 13.09 -1.26
CA LEU A 94 2.86 14.45 -0.76
C LEU A 94 3.90 15.45 -1.29
N VAL A 95 5.18 15.05 -1.39
CA VAL A 95 6.22 15.85 -2.05
C VAL A 95 5.85 16.11 -3.51
N TRP A 96 5.49 15.06 -4.26
CA TRP A 96 5.09 15.21 -5.66
C TRP A 96 3.88 16.14 -5.81
N CYS A 97 2.88 16.00 -4.94
CA CYS A 97 1.71 16.87 -4.91
C CYS A 97 2.11 18.33 -4.62
N GLY A 98 2.97 18.56 -3.63
CA GLY A 98 3.47 19.89 -3.30
C GLY A 98 4.17 20.56 -4.49
N LEU A 99 4.97 19.81 -5.25
CA LEU A 99 5.68 20.31 -6.44
C LEU A 99 4.73 20.61 -7.61
N LYS A 100 3.65 19.82 -7.78
CA LYS A 100 2.72 19.95 -8.91
C LYS A 100 1.46 20.75 -8.60
N ARG A 101 1.27 21.23 -7.37
CA ARG A 101 0.07 21.98 -6.93
C ARG A 101 -0.28 23.21 -7.78
N ARG A 102 0.73 23.87 -8.37
CA ARG A 102 0.54 25.07 -9.20
C ARG A 102 0.27 24.75 -10.66
N THR A 103 0.69 23.57 -11.14
CA THR A 103 0.62 23.19 -12.55
C THR A 103 -0.57 22.29 -12.87
N LEU A 104 -1.01 21.49 -11.91
CA LEU A 104 -2.04 20.47 -12.11
C LEU A 104 -3.21 20.71 -11.12
N PRO A 105 -4.42 21.07 -11.61
CA PRO A 105 -5.53 21.47 -10.74
C PRO A 105 -6.14 20.31 -9.94
N TYR A 106 -5.91 19.05 -10.34
CA TYR A 106 -6.45 17.85 -9.69
C TYR A 106 -5.56 17.28 -8.58
N VAL A 107 -4.36 17.86 -8.35
CA VAL A 107 -3.38 17.33 -7.40
C VAL A 107 -3.90 17.31 -5.95
N TRP A 108 -4.83 18.20 -5.60
CA TRP A 108 -5.45 18.17 -4.27
C TRP A 108 -6.22 16.88 -4.00
N LYS A 109 -6.83 16.25 -5.03
CA LYS A 109 -7.53 14.97 -4.90
C LYS A 109 -6.56 13.84 -4.56
N CYS A 110 -5.39 13.85 -5.21
CA CYS A 110 -4.28 12.94 -4.93
C CYS A 110 -3.80 13.10 -3.48
N ALA A 111 -3.48 14.33 -3.07
CA ALA A 111 -3.05 14.62 -1.70
C ALA A 111 -4.10 14.19 -0.66
N LEU A 112 -5.37 14.54 -0.88
CA LEU A 112 -6.47 14.15 -0.01
C LEU A 112 -6.61 12.62 0.07
N THR A 113 -6.56 11.91 -1.06
CA THR A 113 -6.63 10.45 -1.09
C THR A 113 -5.50 9.82 -0.29
N VAL A 114 -4.26 10.27 -0.50
CA VAL A 114 -3.08 9.73 0.22
C VAL A 114 -3.19 9.99 1.72
N THR A 115 -3.64 11.17 2.12
CA THR A 115 -3.87 11.50 3.53
C THR A 115 -5.00 10.65 4.13
N LEU A 116 -6.13 10.46 3.44
CA LEU A 116 -7.23 9.64 3.93
C LEU A 116 -6.85 8.15 4.06
N VAL A 117 -6.06 7.62 3.12
CA VAL A 117 -5.49 6.26 3.25
C VAL A 117 -4.57 6.17 4.47
N SER A 118 -3.74 7.19 4.70
CA SER A 118 -2.81 7.22 5.84
C SER A 118 -3.54 7.26 7.19
N VAL A 119 -4.61 8.04 7.27
CA VAL A 119 -5.47 8.07 8.46
C VAL A 119 -6.19 6.74 8.63
N SER A 120 -6.64 6.11 7.55
CA SER A 120 -7.29 4.80 7.62
C SER A 120 -6.38 3.73 8.21
N ILE A 121 -5.09 3.72 7.87
CA ILE A 121 -4.11 2.77 8.44
C ILE A 121 -4.06 2.83 9.98
N LEU A 122 -4.42 3.96 10.60
CA LEU A 122 -4.50 4.03 12.06
C LEU A 122 -5.51 3.03 12.64
N LEU A 123 -6.62 2.76 11.94
CA LEU A 123 -7.59 1.75 12.33
C LEU A 123 -6.94 0.36 12.36
N GLU A 124 -6.21 0.02 11.30
CA GLU A 124 -5.47 -1.25 11.20
C GLU A 124 -4.46 -1.41 12.35
N THR A 125 -3.72 -0.35 12.67
CA THR A 125 -2.69 -0.41 13.73
C THR A 125 -3.24 -0.31 15.14
N ALA A 126 -4.44 0.24 15.32
CA ALA A 126 -5.05 0.41 16.64
C ALA A 126 -5.58 -0.92 17.20
N ASP A 127 -5.94 -1.86 16.33
CA ASP A 127 -6.30 -3.25 16.66
C ASP A 127 -7.26 -3.37 17.87
N PHE A 128 -8.33 -2.57 17.85
CA PHE A 128 -9.30 -2.55 18.94
C PHE A 128 -10.36 -3.67 18.80
N PRO A 129 -10.94 -4.15 19.92
CA PRO A 129 -11.92 -5.24 19.89
C PRO A 129 -13.21 -4.86 19.16
N PRO A 130 -13.97 -5.84 18.62
CA PRO A 130 -15.15 -5.58 17.81
C PRO A 130 -16.23 -4.79 18.55
N ILE A 131 -16.67 -3.71 17.94
CA ILE A 131 -17.81 -2.91 18.37
C ILE A 131 -19.07 -3.73 18.15
N ALA A 132 -19.88 -3.86 19.20
CA ALA A 132 -21.13 -4.63 19.23
C ALA A 132 -20.97 -6.10 18.78
N TRP A 133 -19.76 -6.66 18.88
CA TRP A 133 -19.43 -8.01 18.39
C TRP A 133 -19.63 -8.19 16.87
N THR A 134 -19.70 -7.07 16.12
CA THR A 134 -19.98 -7.09 14.68
C THR A 134 -18.91 -6.40 13.84
N LEU A 135 -18.34 -5.29 14.31
CA LEU A 135 -17.42 -4.46 13.51
C LEU A 135 -16.10 -4.28 14.26
N ASP A 136 -15.04 -4.91 13.78
CA ASP A 136 -13.69 -4.73 14.29
C ASP A 136 -12.94 -3.61 13.56
N ALA A 137 -11.73 -3.34 14.03
CA ALA A 137 -10.85 -2.33 13.47
C ALA A 137 -10.50 -2.61 11.99
N HIS A 138 -10.28 -3.87 11.65
CA HIS A 138 -9.91 -4.31 10.30
C HIS A 138 -11.06 -4.12 9.29
N ALA A 139 -12.29 -4.48 9.66
CA ALA A 139 -13.47 -4.26 8.83
C ALA A 139 -13.73 -2.76 8.58
N LEU A 140 -13.50 -1.91 9.60
CA LEU A 140 -13.61 -0.47 9.46
C LEU A 140 -12.51 0.11 8.55
N TRP A 141 -11.30 -0.46 8.58
CA TRP A 141 -10.23 -0.11 7.63
C TRP A 141 -10.62 -0.44 6.18
N HIS A 142 -11.17 -1.63 5.92
CA HIS A 142 -11.68 -2.01 4.60
C HIS A 142 -12.78 -1.06 4.12
N LEU A 143 -13.74 -0.74 4.99
CA LEU A 143 -14.85 0.15 4.68
C LEU A 143 -14.36 1.58 4.36
N SER A 144 -13.40 2.10 5.13
CA SER A 144 -12.89 3.46 4.94
C SER A 144 -12.06 3.62 3.67
N THR A 145 -11.33 2.58 3.27
CA THR A 145 -10.42 2.63 2.12
C THR A 145 -11.10 2.28 0.79
N SER A 146 -12.18 1.48 0.81
CA SER A 146 -12.94 1.07 -0.38
C SER A 146 -13.39 2.21 -1.33
N PRO A 147 -13.93 3.36 -0.84
CA PRO A 147 -14.37 4.44 -1.72
C PRO A 147 -13.23 5.38 -2.19
N LEU A 148 -12.05 5.33 -1.57
CA LEU A 148 -10.96 6.27 -1.83
C LEU A 148 -10.41 6.23 -3.28
N PRO A 149 -10.34 5.08 -3.97
CA PRO A 149 -10.00 5.05 -5.39
C PRO A 149 -10.94 5.89 -6.27
N LEU A 150 -12.22 6.04 -5.90
CA LEU A 150 -13.17 6.86 -6.66
C LEU A 150 -12.79 8.35 -6.62
N LEU A 151 -12.19 8.82 -5.53
CA LEU A 151 -11.68 10.19 -5.43
C LEU A 151 -10.43 10.39 -6.30
N TRP A 152 -9.58 9.37 -6.39
CA TRP A 152 -8.34 9.43 -7.16
C TRP A 152 -8.57 9.50 -8.68
N TYR A 153 -9.52 8.73 -9.20
CA TYR A 153 -9.77 8.59 -10.64
C TYR A 153 -10.82 9.57 -11.20
N ARG A 154 -11.40 10.43 -10.37
CA ARG A 154 -12.29 11.53 -10.78
C ARG A 154 -11.52 12.83 -10.98
#